data_AF-A0AA42B597-F1
#
_entry.id   AF-A0AA42B597-F1
#
_cell.length_a   1.000
_cell.length_b   1.000
_cell.length_c   1.000
_cell.angle_alpha   90.00
_cell.angle_beta   90.00
_cell.angle_gamma   90.00
#
_symmetry.space_group_name_H-M   'P 1'
#
loop_
_entity.id
_entity.type
_entity.pdbx_description
1 polymer ?
#
loop_
_entity_poly.entity_id
_entity_poly.type
_entity_poly.pdbx_seq_one_letter_code
_entity_poly.pdbx_strand_id
1 'polypeptide(L)'
;MATTSTLNQVVTIGEVKHIVEELLHVRNGSLEISENVKLRITVDQSYDPVIEEKIRSHHILRYIGRAEDGSKLFDPYIMTLEELLQVKKGERNLDDFVEGCSEAVINLLKSFDFLDSDNRPTKGGIDLMRDTIEGLYELYLTGYHHGELTLKNIVICSEEGKLIAKLTRIKGKQKKDYYELGNIVHHLFGRWVGPEGKEKYVLAPEVDEFQNCVWKMGSKTLGLPESEWIALADERETSFYADPRTIFRHPWFWSADLAITFLIQFRILMTQCYKFKGFQVVSTFRSALDIVKTKGWYDKLDAVVKKSKAAQNRTTDETQYLLRLIRNMYCHFDEEEDDVKSTVGAPPDELFEYFRAKYPDMLLGVHRVLQHHFSKIKDVVHFSYSFELYL
;
A
#
# COMPACT_ATOMS: atom_id res chain seq x y z
N MET A 1 3.39 36.49 5.13
CA MET A 1 3.89 36.13 3.80
C MET A 1 5.40 36.06 3.85
N ALA A 2 5.94 34.87 4.05
CA ALA A 2 7.32 34.53 3.79
C ALA A 2 7.27 33.12 3.23
N THR A 3 7.36 33.01 1.90
CA THR A 3 7.56 31.74 1.21
C THR A 3 8.88 31.16 1.72
N THR A 4 8.80 30.12 2.56
CA THR A 4 9.94 29.22 2.82
C THR A 4 10.30 28.58 1.49
N SER A 5 11.22 29.20 0.75
CA SER A 5 11.82 28.55 -0.41
C SER A 5 12.54 27.31 0.13
N THR A 6 12.16 26.15 -0.39
CA THR A 6 13.04 24.98 -0.44
C THR A 6 14.33 25.43 -1.09
N LEU A 7 15.34 25.74 -0.28
CA LEU A 7 16.69 25.97 -0.79
C LEU A 7 17.23 24.59 -1.18
N ASN A 8 16.86 24.15 -2.38
CA ASN A 8 17.49 23.02 -3.05
C ASN A 8 18.89 23.50 -3.48
N GLN A 9 19.85 23.49 -2.57
CA GLN A 9 21.22 23.79 -2.94
C GLN A 9 21.83 22.56 -3.61
N VAL A 10 22.19 22.74 -4.88
CA VAL A 10 23.14 21.89 -5.57
C VAL A 10 24.51 22.28 -5.01
N VAL A 11 25.07 21.44 -4.15
CA VAL A 11 26.37 21.69 -3.54
C VAL A 11 27.42 20.85 -4.25
N THR A 12 28.56 21.46 -4.58
CA THR A 12 29.68 20.77 -5.24
C THR A 12 30.47 19.95 -4.21
N ILE A 13 31.10 18.85 -4.64
CA ILE A 13 31.91 17.99 -3.76
C ILE A 13 32.98 18.81 -2.99
N GLY A 14 33.49 19.90 -3.58
CA GLY A 14 34.45 20.80 -2.92
C GLY A 14 33.92 21.48 -1.66
N GLU A 15 32.62 21.75 -1.57
CA GLU A 15 31.97 22.44 -0.44
C GLU A 15 31.59 21.47 0.69
N VAL A 16 31.56 20.15 0.43
CA VAL A 16 31.15 19.12 1.40
C VAL A 16 32.21 18.03 1.58
N LYS A 17 33.44 18.29 1.11
CA LYS A 17 34.51 17.30 0.94
C LYS A 17 34.83 16.50 2.20
N HIS A 18 34.88 17.16 3.36
CA HIS A 18 35.19 16.48 4.64
C HIS A 18 34.11 15.45 5.04
N ILE A 19 32.85 15.73 4.70
CA ILE A 19 31.70 14.87 5.02
C ILE A 19 31.62 13.70 4.03
N VAL A 20 31.93 13.97 2.75
CA VAL A 20 32.05 12.94 1.71
C VAL A 20 33.19 11.97 2.04
N GLU A 21 34.33 12.45 2.54
CA GLU A 21 35.46 11.62 2.96
C GLU A 21 35.15 10.75 4.18
N GLU A 22 34.39 11.25 5.17
CA GLU A 22 33.87 10.43 6.28
C GLU A 22 32.88 9.35 5.82
N LEU A 23 31.96 9.69 4.91
CA LEU A 23 31.00 8.75 4.32
C LEU A 23 31.68 7.62 3.54
N LEU A 24 32.79 7.92 2.86
CA LEU A 24 33.59 6.95 2.10
C LEU A 24 34.37 6.00 3.00
N HIS A 25 34.76 6.42 4.20
CA HIS A 25 35.46 5.56 5.16
C HIS A 25 34.54 4.50 5.79
N VAL A 26 33.23 4.77 5.89
CA VAL A 26 32.24 3.84 6.45
C VAL A 26 31.83 2.76 5.44
N ARG A 27 31.88 3.05 4.13
CA ARG A 27 31.68 2.05 3.07
C ARG A 27 33.03 1.48 2.64
N ASN A 28 33.40 0.31 3.17
CA ASN A 28 34.46 -0.53 2.61
C ASN A 28 34.14 -0.88 1.15
N GLY A 29 34.62 -0.08 0.21
CA GLY A 29 34.43 -0.27 -1.22
C GLY A 29 34.72 1.01 -1.99
N SER A 30 35.83 1.02 -2.71
CA SER A 30 36.24 2.08 -3.63
C SER A 30 35.14 2.36 -4.66
N LEU A 31 34.38 3.44 -4.47
CA LEU A 31 33.54 4.03 -5.51
C LEU A 31 34.36 5.16 -6.15
N GLU A 32 34.70 5.06 -7.43
CA GLU A 32 35.22 6.19 -8.19
C GLU A 32 34.10 7.23 -8.34
N ILE A 33 34.16 8.29 -7.53
CA ILE A 33 33.24 9.42 -7.63
C ILE A 33 33.84 10.40 -8.63
N SER A 34 33.18 10.60 -9.78
CA SER A 34 33.56 11.70 -10.67
C SER A 34 33.27 13.04 -9.98
N GLU A 35 34.14 14.04 -10.14
CA GLU A 35 34.05 15.36 -9.49
C GLU A 35 32.75 16.14 -9.76
N ASN A 36 31.83 15.59 -10.57
CA ASN A 36 30.61 16.24 -11.05
C ASN A 36 29.30 15.68 -10.48
N VAL A 37 29.32 14.90 -9.39
CA VAL A 37 28.07 14.43 -8.76
C VAL A 37 27.41 15.58 -7.98
N LYS A 38 26.33 16.14 -8.54
CA LYS A 38 25.44 17.07 -7.85
C LYS A 38 24.62 16.29 -6.82
N LEU A 39 24.91 16.47 -5.54
CA LEU A 39 24.12 15.89 -4.46
C LEU A 39 22.93 16.79 -4.15
N ARG A 40 21.72 16.23 -4.15
CA ARG A 40 20.55 16.90 -3.56
C ARG A 40 20.60 16.76 -2.05
N ILE A 41 20.98 17.85 -1.40
CA ILE A 41 21.03 17.95 0.05
C ILE A 41 19.72 18.57 0.52
N THR A 42 18.96 17.86 1.36
CA THR A 42 17.87 18.50 2.10
C THR A 42 18.44 19.22 3.31
N VAL A 43 18.31 20.54 3.35
CA VAL A 43 18.46 21.30 4.58
C VAL A 43 17.16 21.23 5.37
N ASP A 44 17.18 20.52 6.51
CA ASP A 44 16.06 20.50 7.45
C ASP A 44 16.44 21.07 8.82
N GLN A 45 15.87 22.22 9.16
CA GLN A 45 16.09 22.86 10.45
C GLN A 45 15.32 22.18 11.60
N SER A 46 14.29 21.38 11.30
CA SER A 46 13.33 20.84 12.29
C SER A 46 13.65 19.46 12.88
N TYR A 47 14.61 18.73 12.29
CA TYR A 47 15.03 17.39 12.74
C TYR A 47 15.47 17.31 14.22
N ASP A 48 15.04 16.28 14.94
CA ASP A 48 15.53 15.95 16.29
C ASP A 48 16.70 14.94 16.18
N PRO A 49 17.94 15.30 16.55
CA PRO A 49 19.10 14.39 16.49
C PRO A 49 18.92 13.08 17.27
N VAL A 50 18.02 13.06 18.26
CA VAL A 50 17.69 11.85 19.03
C VAL A 50 17.04 10.77 18.15
N ILE A 51 16.41 11.16 17.04
CA ILE A 51 15.83 10.23 16.05
C ILE A 51 16.94 9.39 15.40
N GLU A 52 18.11 9.97 15.12
CA GLU A 52 19.21 9.26 14.46
C GLU A 52 19.85 8.19 15.36
N GLU A 53 20.06 8.54 16.64
CA GLU A 53 20.66 7.64 17.62
C GLU A 53 19.72 6.46 17.94
N LYS A 54 18.41 6.70 17.87
CA LYS A 54 17.38 5.70 18.20
C LYS A 54 16.83 4.93 17.00
N ILE A 55 16.90 5.48 15.78
CA ILE A 55 16.24 4.90 14.61
C ILE A 55 17.22 4.74 13.45
N ARG A 56 17.89 3.59 13.41
CA ARG A 56 18.56 3.10 12.20
C ARG A 56 17.55 2.32 11.38
N SER A 57 16.92 3.01 10.45
CA SER A 57 15.81 2.51 9.66
C SER A 57 16.15 2.53 8.18
N HIS A 58 15.59 1.56 7.45
CA HIS A 58 15.66 1.56 5.99
C HIS A 58 14.70 2.57 5.35
N HIS A 59 13.60 2.91 6.04
CA HIS A 59 12.48 3.74 5.58
C HIS A 59 12.48 5.17 6.15
N ILE A 60 13.53 5.58 6.84
CA ILE A 60 13.76 6.95 7.31
C ILE A 60 15.01 7.49 6.63
N LEU A 61 14.92 8.71 6.10
CA LEU A 61 16.06 9.36 5.47
C LEU A 61 17.14 9.64 6.51
N ARG A 62 18.32 9.07 6.29
CA ARG A 62 19.42 9.10 7.24
C ARG A 62 20.03 10.49 7.31
N TYR A 63 20.23 11.00 8.53
CA TYR A 63 21.05 12.18 8.77
C TYR A 63 22.52 11.83 8.59
N ILE A 64 23.28 12.77 8.04
CA ILE A 64 24.72 12.60 7.78
C ILE A 64 25.54 13.48 8.71
N GLY A 65 25.07 14.70 8.98
CA GLY A 65 25.87 15.69 9.68
C GLY A 65 25.33 17.10 9.52
N ARG A 66 26.15 18.08 9.87
CA ARG A 66 25.80 19.50 9.83
C ARG A 66 26.82 20.25 8.99
N ALA A 67 26.34 21.07 8.06
CA ALA A 67 27.15 22.00 7.30
C ALA A 67 27.63 23.17 8.17
N GLU A 68 28.60 23.93 7.66
CA GLU A 68 29.22 25.05 8.37
C GLU A 68 28.23 26.17 8.74
N ASP A 69 27.19 26.36 7.92
CA ASP A 69 26.10 27.33 8.15
C ASP A 69 25.06 26.85 9.18
N GLY A 70 25.25 25.65 9.75
CA GLY A 70 24.33 25.03 10.70
C GLY A 70 23.22 24.20 10.05
N SER A 71 23.14 24.17 8.72
CA SER A 71 22.20 23.35 7.96
C SER A 71 22.45 21.87 8.20
N LYS A 72 21.37 21.10 8.37
CA LYS A 72 21.45 19.64 8.54
C LYS A 72 21.55 18.97 7.17
N LEU A 73 22.34 17.91 7.08
CA LEU A 73 22.62 17.16 5.86
C LEU A 73 22.06 15.75 6.00
N PHE A 74 21.54 15.22 4.91
CA PHE A 74 20.90 13.91 4.83
C PHE A 74 21.38 13.14 3.59
N ASP A 75 21.14 11.83 3.58
CA ASP A 75 21.39 10.99 2.42
C ASP A 75 20.74 11.57 1.15
N PRO A 76 21.41 11.46 -0.01
CA PRO A 76 20.84 11.92 -1.26
C PRO A 76 19.61 11.06 -1.62
N TYR A 77 18.61 11.71 -2.19
CA TYR A 77 17.41 11.09 -2.74
C TYR A 77 17.13 11.68 -4.13
N ILE A 78 16.33 10.98 -4.92
CA ILE A 78 16.07 11.34 -6.33
C ILE A 78 15.08 12.51 -6.39
N MET A 79 13.90 12.31 -5.80
CA MET A 79 12.80 13.28 -5.80
C MET A 79 11.85 13.02 -4.63
N THR A 80 10.97 13.97 -4.33
CA THR A 80 9.86 13.71 -3.41
C THR A 80 8.76 12.88 -4.08
N LEU A 81 7.88 12.27 -3.29
CA LEU A 81 6.73 11.55 -3.78
C LEU A 81 5.74 12.49 -4.50
N GLU A 82 5.66 13.76 -4.08
CA GLU A 82 4.90 14.80 -4.79
C GLU A 82 5.48 15.05 -6.20
N GLU A 83 6.79 15.19 -6.30
CA GLU A 83 7.47 15.42 -7.57
C GLU A 83 7.32 14.24 -8.51
N LEU A 84 7.39 13.01 -7.98
CA LEU A 84 7.10 11.81 -8.77
C LEU A 84 5.66 11.83 -9.30
N LEU A 85 4.68 12.18 -8.45
CA LEU A 85 3.29 12.33 -8.88
C LEU A 85 3.12 13.39 -9.97
N GLN A 86 3.75 14.55 -9.83
CA GLN A 86 3.74 15.62 -10.84
C GLN A 86 4.33 15.16 -12.18
N VAL A 87 5.44 14.42 -12.15
CA VAL A 87 6.04 13.81 -13.35
C VAL A 87 5.05 12.83 -13.99
N LYS A 88 4.39 11.99 -13.21
CA LYS A 88 3.40 11.01 -13.73
C LYS A 88 2.14 11.67 -14.29
N LYS A 89 1.79 12.86 -13.80
CA LYS A 89 0.71 13.68 -14.37
C LYS A 89 1.13 14.52 -15.58
N GLY A 90 2.41 14.49 -15.96
CA GLY A 90 2.95 15.32 -17.06
C GLY A 90 3.09 16.80 -16.69
N GLU A 91 3.00 17.15 -15.42
CA GLU A 91 3.14 18.52 -14.91
C GLU A 91 4.60 18.96 -14.82
N ARG A 92 5.54 18.00 -14.74
CA ARG A 92 6.99 18.21 -14.71
C ARG A 92 7.73 17.18 -15.56
N ASN A 93 8.92 17.51 -16.06
CA ASN A 93 9.75 16.57 -16.81
C ASN A 93 10.62 15.74 -15.86
N LEU A 94 10.69 14.42 -16.08
CA LEU A 94 11.57 13.52 -15.31
C LEU A 94 13.05 13.93 -15.42
N ASP A 95 13.46 14.44 -16.58
CA ASP A 95 14.85 14.83 -16.85
C ASP A 95 15.37 15.92 -15.90
N ASP A 96 14.47 16.70 -15.29
CA ASP A 96 14.80 17.73 -14.29
C ASP A 96 15.30 17.15 -12.94
N PHE A 97 15.18 15.83 -12.76
CA PHE A 97 15.43 15.15 -11.48
C PHE A 97 16.48 14.05 -11.55
N VAL A 98 16.71 13.47 -12.72
CA VAL A 98 17.51 12.27 -12.87
C VAL A 98 18.95 12.55 -13.31
N GLU A 99 19.39 13.81 -13.28
CA GLU A 99 20.79 14.18 -13.50
C GLU A 99 21.68 13.41 -12.49
N GLY A 100 22.63 12.62 -12.99
CA GLY A 100 23.52 11.79 -12.17
C GLY A 100 22.94 10.43 -11.73
N CYS A 101 21.69 10.10 -12.07
CA CYS A 101 21.15 8.75 -11.86
C CYS A 101 21.69 7.77 -12.90
N SER A 102 21.78 6.49 -12.53
CA SER A 102 22.13 5.43 -13.50
C SER A 102 20.99 5.20 -14.50
N GLU A 103 21.33 4.69 -15.68
CA GLU A 103 20.35 4.35 -16.71
C GLU A 103 19.29 3.35 -16.20
N ALA A 104 19.68 2.42 -15.33
CA ALA A 104 18.76 1.48 -14.69
C ALA A 104 17.71 2.20 -13.82
N VAL A 105 18.12 3.18 -13.01
CA VAL A 105 17.20 3.98 -12.18
C VAL A 105 16.28 4.83 -13.05
N ILE A 106 16.82 5.43 -14.11
CA ILE A 106 16.02 6.20 -15.08
C ILE A 106 14.96 5.31 -15.72
N ASN A 107 15.32 4.09 -16.13
CA ASN A 107 14.38 3.15 -16.72
C ASN A 107 13.31 2.68 -15.74
N LEU A 108 13.66 2.46 -14.46
CA LEU A 108 12.69 2.18 -13.40
C LEU A 108 11.70 3.33 -13.22
N LEU A 109 12.18 4.57 -13.14
CA LEU A 109 11.33 5.74 -13.02
C LEU A 109 10.45 5.96 -14.24
N LYS A 110 10.94 5.66 -15.45
CA LYS A 110 10.15 5.74 -16.69
C LYS A 110 9.02 4.73 -16.73
N SER A 111 9.29 3.48 -16.34
CA SER A 111 8.29 2.40 -16.35
C SER A 111 7.35 2.39 -15.14
N PHE A 112 7.69 3.12 -14.07
CA PHE A 112 6.85 3.25 -12.89
C PHE A 112 5.54 3.98 -13.19
N ASP A 113 4.44 3.53 -12.60
CA ASP A 113 3.19 4.27 -12.51
C ASP A 113 2.51 3.95 -11.17
N PHE A 114 1.65 4.83 -10.67
CA PHE A 114 0.82 4.56 -9.48
C PHE A 114 -0.39 3.71 -9.84
N LEU A 115 -0.92 3.88 -11.05
CA LEU A 115 -2.10 3.17 -11.55
C LEU A 115 -1.79 2.42 -12.84
N ASP A 116 -2.40 1.24 -13.02
CA ASP A 116 -2.35 0.49 -14.27
C ASP A 116 -3.38 1.02 -15.30
N SER A 117 -3.44 0.38 -16.47
CA SER A 117 -4.39 0.75 -17.54
C SER A 117 -5.86 0.63 -17.13
N ASP A 118 -6.16 -0.22 -16.15
CA ASP A 118 -7.50 -0.43 -15.60
C ASP A 118 -7.78 0.49 -14.40
N ASN A 119 -6.84 1.38 -14.04
CA ASN A 119 -6.89 2.29 -12.90
C ASN A 119 -6.84 1.61 -11.55
N ARG A 120 -6.14 0.49 -11.48
CA ARG A 120 -5.85 -0.18 -10.22
C ARG A 120 -4.46 0.21 -9.76
N PRO A 121 -4.24 0.28 -8.44
CA PRO A 121 -2.92 0.49 -7.87
C PRO A 121 -1.91 -0.53 -8.43
N THR A 122 -0.81 -0.03 -8.99
CA THR A 122 0.28 -0.91 -9.41
C THR A 122 1.00 -1.49 -8.19
N LYS A 123 1.72 -2.59 -8.40
CA LYS A 123 2.61 -3.14 -7.36
C LYS A 123 3.62 -2.10 -6.87
N GLY A 124 4.23 -1.33 -7.78
CA GLY A 124 5.20 -0.29 -7.41
C GLY A 124 4.59 0.80 -6.54
N GLY A 125 3.38 1.26 -6.85
CA GLY A 125 2.67 2.22 -6.00
C GLY A 125 2.36 1.65 -4.61
N ILE A 126 1.90 0.39 -4.53
CA ILE A 126 1.63 -0.30 -3.26
C ILE A 126 2.93 -0.47 -2.44
N ASP A 127 4.04 -0.81 -3.09
CA ASP A 127 5.33 -1.01 -2.44
C ASP A 127 5.82 0.32 -1.82
N LEU A 128 5.73 1.46 -2.52
CA LEU A 128 6.07 2.77 -1.93
C LEU A 128 5.17 3.14 -0.73
N MET A 129 3.89 2.75 -0.76
CA MET A 129 3.00 2.93 0.38
C MET A 129 3.38 2.02 1.55
N ARG A 130 3.79 0.78 1.27
CA ARG A 130 4.30 -0.15 2.28
C ARG A 130 5.52 0.44 2.97
N ASP A 131 6.50 0.90 2.21
CA ASP A 131 7.71 1.55 2.72
C ASP A 131 7.36 2.75 3.62
N THR A 132 6.39 3.58 3.20
CA THR A 132 5.90 4.72 3.98
C THR A 132 5.33 4.28 5.33
N ILE A 133 4.52 3.21 5.35
CA ILE A 133 3.92 2.66 6.56
C ILE A 133 4.98 2.00 7.46
N GLU A 134 5.98 1.34 6.88
CA GLU A 134 7.10 0.79 7.65
C GLU A 134 7.93 1.90 8.31
N GLY A 135 8.15 3.01 7.63
CA GLY A 135 8.74 4.21 8.23
C GLY A 135 7.93 4.74 9.41
N LEU A 136 6.59 4.81 9.27
CA LEU A 136 5.71 5.21 10.38
C LEU A 136 5.77 4.20 11.53
N TYR A 137 5.92 2.90 11.23
CA TYR A 137 6.08 1.86 12.25
C TYR A 137 7.38 2.00 13.04
N GLU A 138 8.48 2.39 12.41
CA GLU A 138 9.76 2.59 13.09
C GLU A 138 9.72 3.83 14.00
N LEU A 139 9.05 4.90 13.57
CA LEU A 139 8.72 6.03 14.45
C LEU A 139 7.85 5.55 15.63
N TYR A 140 6.85 4.72 15.35
CA TYR A 140 6.00 4.10 16.36
C TYR A 140 6.79 3.21 17.36
N LEU A 141 7.87 2.57 16.97
CA LEU A 141 8.66 1.78 17.93
C LEU A 141 9.43 2.65 18.93
N THR A 142 9.64 3.93 18.62
CA THR A 142 10.48 4.83 19.41
C THR A 142 9.71 5.91 20.16
N GLY A 143 8.38 5.88 20.09
CA GLY A 143 7.52 6.89 20.72
C GLY A 143 7.38 8.18 19.91
N TYR A 144 7.87 8.19 18.67
CA TYR A 144 7.83 9.36 17.79
C TYR A 144 6.64 9.28 16.83
N HIS A 145 6.20 10.46 16.40
CA HIS A 145 5.27 10.66 15.30
C HIS A 145 6.00 11.40 14.19
N HIS A 146 5.56 11.26 12.94
CA HIS A 146 6.09 12.10 11.88
C HIS A 146 5.66 13.55 12.14
N GLY A 147 4.36 13.78 12.29
CA GLY A 147 3.73 15.03 12.68
C GLY A 147 3.64 16.11 11.61
N GLU A 148 4.10 15.82 10.40
CA GLU A 148 3.90 16.63 9.18
C GLU A 148 3.97 15.71 7.96
N LEU A 149 3.33 14.54 8.03
CA LEU A 149 3.34 13.60 6.92
C LEU A 149 2.65 14.24 5.72
N THR A 150 3.36 14.37 4.60
CA THR A 150 2.83 14.89 3.33
C THR A 150 3.60 14.27 2.16
N LEU A 151 3.09 14.38 0.94
CA LEU A 151 3.79 13.94 -0.27
C LEU A 151 5.20 14.56 -0.43
N LYS A 152 5.42 15.76 0.11
CA LYS A 152 6.71 16.47 0.07
C LYS A 152 7.73 15.92 1.06
N ASN A 153 7.24 15.27 2.13
CA ASN A 153 8.05 14.75 3.23
C ASN A 153 8.25 13.23 3.13
N ILE A 154 7.90 12.66 1.97
CA ILE A 154 8.26 11.31 1.57
C ILE A 154 9.16 11.43 0.35
N VAL A 155 10.36 10.86 0.42
CA VAL A 155 11.36 10.91 -0.64
C VAL A 155 11.55 9.55 -1.30
N ILE A 156 11.88 9.57 -2.59
CA ILE A 156 12.14 8.39 -3.41
C ILE A 156 13.65 8.20 -3.54
N CYS A 157 14.10 7.04 -3.09
CA CYS A 157 15.46 6.54 -3.26
C CYS A 157 15.46 5.36 -4.22
N SER A 158 16.65 4.94 -4.66
CA SER A 158 16.82 3.64 -5.30
C SER A 158 17.85 2.80 -4.57
N GLU A 159 17.44 1.59 -4.21
CA GLU A 159 18.28 0.61 -3.52
C GLU A 159 18.04 -0.76 -4.15
N GLU A 160 19.12 -1.51 -4.40
CA GLU A 160 19.08 -2.87 -4.95
C GLU A 160 18.21 -3.02 -6.22
N GLY A 161 18.19 -2.00 -7.07
CA GLY A 161 17.42 -2.01 -8.32
C GLY A 161 15.91 -1.84 -8.14
N LYS A 162 15.46 -1.29 -7.00
CA LYS A 162 14.06 -0.93 -6.74
C LYS A 162 13.97 0.54 -6.35
N LEU A 163 12.76 1.08 -6.45
CA LEU A 163 12.43 2.37 -5.85
C LEU A 163 11.94 2.11 -4.43
N ILE A 164 12.38 2.94 -3.48
CA ILE A 164 12.01 2.86 -2.07
C ILE A 164 11.55 4.23 -1.60
N ALA A 165 10.50 4.26 -0.78
CA ALA A 165 10.07 5.48 -0.10
C ALA A 165 10.74 5.63 1.28
N LYS A 166 11.18 6.84 1.62
CA LYS A 166 11.67 7.17 2.96
C LYS A 166 11.00 8.41 3.53
N LEU A 167 10.74 8.41 4.84
CA LEU A 167 10.26 9.57 5.56
C LEU A 167 11.38 10.58 5.80
N THR A 168 11.08 11.86 5.64
CA THR A 168 11.99 12.97 5.97
C THR A 168 11.23 14.07 6.71
N ARG A 169 11.92 15.04 7.30
CA ARG A 169 11.30 16.18 8.03
C ARG A 169 10.36 15.75 9.16
N ILE A 170 10.83 14.82 9.97
CA ILE A 170 10.12 14.32 11.16
C ILE A 170 10.14 15.39 12.25
N LYS A 171 8.97 15.84 12.71
CA LYS A 171 8.82 16.92 13.70
C LYS A 171 8.34 16.48 15.07
N GLY A 172 7.73 15.29 15.20
CA GLY A 172 7.45 14.66 16.50
C GLY A 172 6.40 15.34 17.40
N LYS A 173 5.67 16.37 16.94
CA LYS A 173 4.86 17.24 17.83
C LYS A 173 3.36 17.31 17.56
N GLN A 174 2.85 16.78 16.45
CA GLN A 174 1.41 16.71 16.16
C GLN A 174 1.03 15.33 15.62
N LYS A 175 -0.21 14.88 15.87
CA LYS A 175 -0.68 13.53 15.53
C LYS A 175 -1.79 13.65 14.49
N LYS A 176 -1.41 13.64 13.21
CA LYS A 176 -2.30 13.55 12.05
C LYS A 176 -1.76 12.58 10.99
N ASP A 177 -0.82 11.71 11.36
CA ASP A 177 -0.08 10.89 10.41
C ASP A 177 -1.01 9.92 9.66
N TYR A 178 -2.04 9.38 10.31
CA TYR A 178 -3.00 8.51 9.63
C TYR A 178 -3.99 9.29 8.77
N TYR A 179 -4.46 10.44 9.26
CA TYR A 179 -5.29 11.33 8.45
C TYR A 179 -4.58 11.72 7.15
N GLU A 180 -3.32 12.15 7.28
CA GLU A 180 -2.50 12.53 6.12
C GLU A 180 -2.11 11.33 5.26
N LEU A 181 -1.91 10.15 5.84
CA LEU A 181 -1.69 8.93 5.06
C LEU A 181 -2.89 8.63 4.16
N GLY A 182 -4.13 8.80 4.66
CA GLY A 182 -5.32 8.67 3.84
C GLY A 182 -5.44 9.76 2.77
N ASN A 183 -4.98 10.99 3.04
CA ASN A 183 -4.87 12.04 2.01
C ASN A 183 -3.83 11.67 0.94
N ILE A 184 -2.69 11.13 1.34
CA ILE A 184 -1.64 10.67 0.41
C ILE A 184 -2.20 9.57 -0.49
N VAL A 185 -2.87 8.57 0.09
CA VAL A 185 -3.57 7.51 -0.65
C VAL A 185 -4.53 8.10 -1.66
N HIS A 186 -5.32 9.10 -1.25
CA HIS A 186 -6.21 9.83 -2.15
C HIS A 186 -5.44 10.26 -3.38
N HIS A 187 -4.46 11.16 -3.19
CA HIS A 187 -3.77 11.86 -4.25
C HIS A 187 -3.01 10.96 -5.21
N LEU A 188 -2.47 9.85 -4.70
CA LEU A 188 -1.68 8.90 -5.50
C LEU A 188 -2.55 7.97 -6.33
N PHE A 189 -3.67 7.50 -5.77
CA PHE A 189 -4.43 6.39 -6.35
C PHE A 189 -5.84 6.76 -6.81
N GLY A 190 -6.24 8.01 -6.70
CA GLY A 190 -7.50 8.46 -7.27
C GLY A 190 -7.35 9.26 -8.54
N ARG A 191 -8.42 9.20 -9.31
CA ARG A 191 -8.48 9.73 -10.67
C ARG A 191 -9.39 10.95 -10.73
N TRP A 192 -8.99 11.94 -11.50
CA TRP A 192 -9.89 13.00 -11.97
C TRP A 192 -10.74 12.48 -13.14
N VAL A 193 -12.06 12.44 -12.96
CA VAL A 193 -13.03 12.01 -13.98
C VAL A 193 -14.09 13.07 -14.17
N GLY A 194 -14.16 13.65 -15.36
CA GLY A 194 -15.28 14.49 -15.80
C GLY A 194 -14.87 15.50 -16.88
N PRO A 195 -15.84 16.17 -17.51
CA PRO A 195 -15.53 17.33 -18.34
C PRO A 195 -15.01 18.49 -17.48
N GLU A 196 -14.18 19.35 -18.07
CA GLU A 196 -13.59 20.53 -17.41
C GLU A 196 -14.61 21.25 -16.52
N GLY A 197 -14.26 21.43 -15.24
CA GLY A 197 -15.08 22.14 -14.25
C GLY A 197 -16.19 21.31 -13.58
N LYS A 198 -16.36 20.02 -13.90
CA LYS A 198 -17.22 19.06 -13.17
C LYS A 198 -16.49 17.79 -12.77
N GLU A 199 -15.18 17.86 -12.70
CA GLU A 199 -14.35 16.69 -12.47
C GLU A 199 -14.57 16.18 -11.05
N LYS A 200 -14.78 14.87 -10.95
CA LYS A 200 -14.98 14.17 -9.69
C LYS A 200 -13.81 13.25 -9.46
N TYR A 201 -13.34 13.25 -8.23
CA TYR A 201 -12.36 12.27 -7.78
C TYR A 201 -13.01 10.89 -7.65
N VAL A 202 -12.42 9.89 -8.29
CA VAL A 202 -12.90 8.50 -8.25
C VAL A 202 -11.76 7.60 -7.79
N LEU A 203 -12.00 6.87 -6.70
CA LEU A 203 -11.12 5.83 -6.18
C LEU A 203 -11.67 4.45 -6.58
N ALA A 204 -10.76 3.51 -6.85
CA ALA A 204 -11.15 2.11 -6.92
C ALA A 204 -11.71 1.65 -5.57
N PRO A 205 -12.68 0.72 -5.50
CA PRO A 205 -13.32 0.32 -4.25
C PRO A 205 -12.35 -0.14 -3.15
N GLU A 206 -11.27 -0.81 -3.53
CA GLU A 206 -10.18 -1.25 -2.63
C GLU A 206 -9.35 -0.09 -2.05
N VAL A 207 -9.16 0.97 -2.82
CA VAL A 207 -8.45 2.19 -2.41
C VAL A 207 -9.34 3.05 -1.52
N ASP A 208 -10.60 3.22 -1.90
CA ASP A 208 -11.61 3.93 -1.11
C ASP A 208 -11.80 3.29 0.26
N GLU A 209 -11.91 1.95 0.31
CA GLU A 209 -11.95 1.27 1.60
C GLU A 209 -10.69 1.50 2.41
N PHE A 210 -9.53 1.33 1.79
CA PHE A 210 -8.29 1.50 2.51
C PHE A 210 -8.16 2.89 3.11
N GLN A 211 -8.41 3.91 2.30
CA GLN A 211 -8.39 5.29 2.74
C GLN A 211 -9.30 5.47 3.96
N ASN A 212 -10.54 4.95 3.86
CA ASN A 212 -11.49 4.94 4.97
C ASN A 212 -10.97 4.15 6.18
N CYS A 213 -10.31 3.00 5.99
CA CYS A 213 -9.72 2.20 7.05
C CYS A 213 -8.62 2.96 7.78
N VAL A 214 -7.70 3.58 7.04
CA VAL A 214 -6.60 4.36 7.60
C VAL A 214 -7.13 5.56 8.39
N TRP A 215 -8.08 6.31 7.83
CA TRP A 215 -8.77 7.40 8.54
C TRP A 215 -9.50 6.92 9.80
N LYS A 216 -10.01 5.68 9.80
CA LYS A 216 -10.68 5.07 10.96
C LYS A 216 -9.73 4.51 12.02
N MET A 217 -8.43 4.42 11.77
CA MET A 217 -7.48 3.90 12.77
C MET A 217 -7.35 4.77 14.03
N GLY A 218 -8.17 5.82 14.17
CA GLY A 218 -8.39 6.57 15.42
C GLY A 218 -9.61 6.15 16.28
N SER A 219 -10.42 5.13 15.93
CA SER A 219 -11.59 4.74 16.77
C SER A 219 -12.16 3.32 16.53
N LYS A 220 -12.78 2.73 17.56
CA LYS A 220 -13.56 1.46 17.49
C LYS A 220 -14.92 1.56 16.79
N THR A 221 -15.27 2.70 16.20
CA THR A 221 -16.62 2.91 15.65
C THR A 221 -16.69 2.43 14.21
N LEU A 222 -17.38 1.35 13.91
CA LEU A 222 -17.85 1.08 12.55
C LEU A 222 -19.17 1.86 12.36
N GLY A 223 -19.32 2.67 11.31
CA GLY A 223 -20.65 3.14 10.85
C GLY A 223 -21.05 4.61 11.04
N LEU A 224 -20.14 5.55 11.37
CA LEU A 224 -20.46 6.99 11.32
C LEU A 224 -20.34 7.56 9.88
N PRO A 225 -21.06 8.65 9.55
CA PRO A 225 -20.85 9.42 8.32
C PRO A 225 -19.45 10.06 8.23
N GLU A 226 -18.90 10.18 7.03
CA GLU A 226 -17.55 10.72 6.75
C GLU A 226 -17.28 12.10 7.38
N SER A 227 -18.26 13.00 7.39
CA SER A 227 -18.12 14.34 7.98
C SER A 227 -17.96 14.33 9.50
N GLU A 228 -18.62 13.39 10.19
CA GLU A 228 -18.46 13.21 11.64
C GLU A 228 -17.13 12.53 11.98
N TRP A 229 -16.63 11.71 11.05
CA TRP A 229 -15.31 11.09 11.16
C TRP A 229 -14.17 12.09 11.10
N ILE A 230 -14.18 13.01 10.15
CA ILE A 230 -13.10 13.98 9.97
C ILE A 230 -12.90 14.77 11.27
N ALA A 231 -14.00 15.20 11.91
CA ALA A 231 -13.94 15.89 13.20
C ALA A 231 -13.44 14.99 14.35
N LEU A 232 -13.89 13.73 14.41
CA LEU A 232 -13.49 12.78 15.45
C LEU A 232 -12.04 12.28 15.31
N ALA A 233 -11.56 12.08 14.08
CA ALA A 233 -10.17 11.71 13.80
C ALA A 233 -9.23 12.84 14.24
N ASP A 234 -9.57 14.08 13.88
CA ASP A 234 -8.83 15.29 14.29
C ASP A 234 -8.76 15.45 15.82
N GLU A 235 -9.84 15.15 16.55
CA GLU A 235 -9.84 15.23 18.02
C GLU A 235 -9.11 14.05 18.69
N ARG A 236 -9.29 12.81 18.20
CA ARG A 236 -8.86 11.58 18.90
C ARG A 236 -7.44 11.16 18.59
N GLU A 237 -6.88 11.53 17.44
CA GLU A 237 -5.51 11.15 17.07
C GLU A 237 -4.49 11.76 18.05
N THR A 238 -4.79 12.89 18.70
CA THR A 238 -4.00 13.50 19.79
C THR A 238 -3.73 12.54 20.97
N SER A 239 -4.61 11.57 21.21
CA SER A 239 -4.54 10.63 22.33
C SER A 239 -4.14 9.19 21.93
N PHE A 240 -4.08 8.90 20.63
CA PHE A 240 -4.08 7.52 20.14
C PHE A 240 -2.73 7.10 19.53
N TYR A 241 -2.37 5.84 19.75
CA TYR A 241 -1.14 5.22 19.28
C TYR A 241 -1.51 3.87 18.65
N ALA A 242 -2.13 3.90 17.47
CA ALA A 242 -2.40 2.67 16.71
C ALA A 242 -1.04 2.09 16.27
N ASP A 243 -0.88 0.76 16.24
CA ASP A 243 0.30 0.14 15.63
C ASP A 243 0.14 0.22 14.10
N PRO A 244 0.99 0.96 13.35
CA PRO A 244 0.87 1.06 11.89
C PRO A 244 0.84 -0.30 11.16
N ARG A 245 1.38 -1.38 11.74
CA ARG A 245 1.30 -2.71 11.10
C ARG A 245 -0.11 -3.26 11.02
N THR A 246 -1.07 -2.75 11.79
CA THR A 246 -2.47 -3.16 11.62
C THR A 246 -3.00 -2.82 10.23
N ILE A 247 -2.41 -1.81 9.57
CA ILE A 247 -2.71 -1.44 8.19
C ILE A 247 -2.47 -2.60 7.22
N PHE A 248 -1.41 -3.38 7.44
CA PHE A 248 -1.03 -4.50 6.57
C PHE A 248 -2.03 -5.67 6.61
N ARG A 249 -3.00 -5.66 7.53
CA ARG A 249 -4.11 -6.61 7.53
C ARG A 249 -5.14 -6.32 6.45
N HIS A 250 -5.16 -5.09 5.91
CA HIS A 250 -6.05 -4.74 4.81
C HIS A 250 -5.65 -5.52 3.54
N PRO A 251 -6.63 -6.08 2.77
CA PRO A 251 -6.34 -6.90 1.59
C PRO A 251 -5.49 -6.24 0.50
N TRP A 252 -5.42 -4.91 0.50
CA TRP A 252 -4.60 -4.15 -0.44
C TRP A 252 -3.09 -4.48 -0.36
N PHE A 253 -2.61 -4.96 0.78
CA PHE A 253 -1.21 -5.33 0.98
C PHE A 253 -0.92 -6.83 0.86
N TRP A 254 -1.92 -7.64 0.51
CA TRP A 254 -1.74 -9.09 0.47
C TRP A 254 -1.06 -9.53 -0.82
N SER A 255 -0.21 -10.55 -0.71
CA SER A 255 0.23 -11.29 -1.88
C SER A 255 -0.95 -12.06 -2.50
N ALA A 256 -0.84 -12.40 -3.78
CA ALA A 256 -1.80 -13.28 -4.45
C ALA A 256 -2.02 -14.59 -3.67
N ASP A 257 -0.94 -15.16 -3.15
CA ASP A 257 -0.99 -16.38 -2.35
C ASP A 257 -1.80 -16.21 -1.05
N LEU A 258 -1.57 -15.11 -0.33
CA LEU A 258 -2.30 -14.80 0.89
C LEU A 258 -3.79 -14.55 0.60
N ALA A 259 -4.10 -13.84 -0.49
CA ALA A 259 -5.46 -13.57 -0.93
C ALA A 259 -6.21 -14.86 -1.31
N ILE A 260 -5.60 -15.74 -2.12
CA ILE A 260 -6.20 -17.03 -2.47
C ILE A 260 -6.38 -17.90 -1.21
N THR A 261 -5.36 -17.98 -0.36
CA THR A 261 -5.41 -18.75 0.88
C THR A 261 -6.55 -18.28 1.78
N PHE A 262 -6.71 -16.96 1.93
CA PHE A 262 -7.83 -16.37 2.66
C PHE A 262 -9.18 -16.80 2.10
N LEU A 263 -9.39 -16.71 0.78
CA LEU A 263 -10.64 -17.09 0.12
C LEU A 263 -10.95 -18.58 0.31
N ILE A 264 -9.92 -19.44 0.22
CA ILE A 264 -10.04 -20.88 0.47
C ILE A 264 -10.45 -21.16 1.91
N GLN A 265 -9.79 -20.52 2.87
CA GLN A 265 -10.10 -20.68 4.29
C GLN A 265 -11.50 -20.18 4.61
N PHE A 266 -11.90 -19.01 4.10
CA PHE A 266 -13.26 -18.49 4.26
C PHE A 266 -14.31 -19.46 3.70
N ARG A 267 -14.04 -20.11 2.56
CA ARG A 267 -14.91 -21.16 2.02
C ARG A 267 -15.00 -22.40 2.92
N ILE A 268 -13.92 -22.78 3.59
CA ILE A 268 -13.92 -23.88 4.57
C ILE A 268 -14.73 -23.50 5.80
N LEU A 269 -14.53 -22.28 6.32
CA LEU A 269 -15.32 -21.69 7.39
C LEU A 269 -16.82 -21.79 7.11
N MET A 270 -17.25 -21.37 5.92
CA MET A 270 -18.65 -21.49 5.49
C MET A 270 -19.16 -22.93 5.60
N THR A 271 -18.37 -23.90 5.16
CA THR A 271 -18.74 -25.33 5.23
C THR A 271 -18.87 -25.83 6.68
N GLN A 272 -18.01 -25.36 7.57
CA GLN A 272 -18.09 -25.69 9.00
C GLN A 272 -19.33 -25.07 9.63
N CYS A 273 -19.62 -23.80 9.34
CA CYS A 273 -20.84 -23.14 9.76
C CYS A 273 -22.10 -23.88 9.30
N TYR A 274 -22.14 -24.43 8.08
CA TYR A 274 -23.28 -25.26 7.63
C TYR A 274 -23.47 -26.55 8.46
N LYS A 275 -22.38 -27.18 8.90
CA LYS A 275 -22.43 -28.41 9.70
C LYS A 275 -22.84 -28.14 11.13
N PHE A 276 -22.44 -27.00 11.68
CA PHE A 276 -22.80 -26.53 13.00
C PHE A 276 -24.20 -25.90 12.90
N LYS A 277 -25.27 -26.62 13.28
CA LYS A 277 -26.70 -26.29 13.06
C LYS A 277 -27.22 -24.96 13.69
N GLY A 278 -26.41 -23.91 13.81
CA GLY A 278 -26.84 -22.54 14.08
C GLY A 278 -27.31 -21.87 12.79
N PHE A 279 -28.57 -22.07 12.40
CA PHE A 279 -29.18 -21.51 11.20
C PHE A 279 -28.92 -20.00 11.05
N GLN A 280 -28.92 -19.27 12.18
CA GLN A 280 -28.68 -17.82 12.22
C GLN A 280 -27.28 -17.43 11.73
N VAL A 281 -26.24 -18.19 12.05
CA VAL A 281 -24.87 -17.87 11.62
C VAL A 281 -24.76 -18.04 10.11
N VAL A 282 -25.22 -19.17 9.59
CA VAL A 282 -25.15 -19.49 8.16
C VAL A 282 -26.01 -18.53 7.33
N SER A 283 -27.25 -18.25 7.77
CA SER A 283 -28.12 -17.30 7.08
C SER A 283 -27.51 -15.90 7.06
N THR A 284 -26.87 -15.50 8.17
CA THR A 284 -26.17 -14.21 8.27
C THR A 284 -25.02 -14.12 7.27
N PHE A 285 -24.15 -15.14 7.18
CA PHE A 285 -23.05 -15.13 6.22
C PHE A 285 -23.53 -15.21 4.77
N ARG A 286 -24.57 -15.99 4.45
CA ARG A 286 -25.14 -16.03 3.09
C ARG A 286 -25.71 -14.68 2.69
N SER A 287 -26.54 -14.07 3.53
CA SER A 287 -27.09 -12.74 3.27
C SER A 287 -26.00 -11.65 3.24
N ALA A 288 -24.93 -11.80 4.02
CA ALA A 288 -23.80 -10.89 3.98
C ALA A 288 -22.98 -11.06 2.68
N LEU A 289 -22.89 -12.27 2.13
CA LEU A 289 -22.26 -12.53 0.84
C LEU A 289 -23.07 -12.02 -0.35
N ASP A 290 -24.38 -11.84 -0.23
CA ASP A 290 -25.20 -11.20 -1.28
C ASP A 290 -24.74 -9.76 -1.58
N ILE A 291 -24.00 -9.13 -0.64
CA ILE A 291 -23.35 -7.81 -0.83
C ILE A 291 -22.18 -7.91 -1.80
N VAL A 292 -21.52 -9.07 -1.88
CA VAL A 292 -20.46 -9.32 -2.85
C VAL A 292 -21.16 -9.46 -4.20
N LYS A 293 -20.97 -8.47 -5.09
CA LYS A 293 -21.67 -8.34 -6.39
C LYS A 293 -21.23 -9.41 -7.41
N THR A 294 -21.40 -10.68 -7.07
CA THR A 294 -21.03 -11.85 -7.89
C THR A 294 -22.24 -12.49 -8.56
N LYS A 295 -23.42 -11.87 -8.55
CA LYS A 295 -24.57 -12.39 -9.30
C LYS A 295 -24.22 -12.45 -10.80
N GLY A 296 -24.53 -13.56 -11.47
CA GLY A 296 -24.11 -13.82 -12.83
C GLY A 296 -22.60 -14.07 -12.98
N TRP A 297 -21.90 -14.46 -11.90
CA TRP A 297 -20.44 -14.64 -11.96
C TRP A 297 -20.04 -15.67 -13.01
N TYR A 298 -20.85 -16.72 -13.18
CA TYR A 298 -20.57 -17.79 -14.12
C TYR A 298 -20.46 -17.26 -15.55
N ASP A 299 -21.31 -16.31 -15.94
CA ASP A 299 -21.33 -15.76 -17.30
C ASP A 299 -20.05 -15.01 -17.65
N LYS A 300 -19.39 -14.40 -16.67
CA LYS A 300 -18.11 -13.66 -16.84
C LYS A 300 -16.90 -14.57 -17.09
N LEU A 301 -17.02 -15.87 -16.84
CA LEU A 301 -15.93 -16.82 -17.12
C LEU A 301 -15.74 -17.04 -18.62
N ASP A 302 -14.49 -17.28 -18.99
CA ASP A 302 -14.13 -17.71 -20.33
C ASP A 302 -14.75 -19.07 -20.65
N ALA A 303 -15.08 -19.28 -21.92
CA ALA A 303 -15.76 -20.48 -22.38
C ALA A 303 -14.96 -21.77 -22.09
N VAL A 304 -13.62 -21.68 -22.15
CA VAL A 304 -12.69 -22.76 -21.77
C VAL A 304 -12.80 -23.05 -20.27
N VAL A 305 -12.73 -22.03 -19.42
CA VAL A 305 -12.79 -22.19 -17.96
C VAL A 305 -14.14 -22.75 -17.50
N LYS A 306 -15.24 -22.39 -18.18
CA LYS A 306 -16.58 -22.98 -17.93
C LYS A 306 -16.63 -24.50 -18.15
N LYS A 307 -15.76 -25.05 -19.01
CA LYS A 307 -15.69 -26.49 -19.31
C LYS A 307 -14.68 -27.25 -18.43
N SER A 308 -13.89 -26.52 -17.64
CA SER A 308 -12.88 -27.11 -16.74
C SER A 308 -13.49 -28.09 -15.74
N LYS A 309 -12.66 -29.02 -15.26
CA LYS A 309 -13.05 -29.94 -14.18
C LYS A 309 -13.39 -29.14 -12.92
N ALA A 310 -12.64 -28.08 -12.66
CA ALA A 310 -12.91 -27.16 -11.56
C ALA A 310 -14.29 -26.47 -11.66
N ALA A 311 -14.85 -26.24 -12.86
CA ALA A 311 -16.16 -25.61 -13.05
C ALA A 311 -17.35 -26.59 -13.08
N GLN A 312 -17.09 -27.90 -13.14
CA GLN A 312 -18.14 -28.92 -13.29
C GLN A 312 -19.20 -28.82 -12.18
N ASN A 313 -20.48 -28.79 -12.58
CA ASN A 313 -21.67 -28.67 -11.71
C ASN A 313 -21.76 -27.36 -10.89
N ARG A 314 -21.24 -26.23 -11.41
CA ARG A 314 -21.22 -24.93 -10.70
C ARG A 314 -21.91 -23.82 -11.50
N THR A 315 -23.19 -23.99 -11.79
CA THR A 315 -23.97 -23.06 -12.61
C THR A 315 -24.82 -22.07 -11.82
N THR A 316 -24.71 -22.07 -10.48
CA THR A 316 -25.50 -21.19 -9.62
C THR A 316 -24.82 -19.85 -9.40
N ASP A 317 -25.59 -18.77 -9.26
CA ASP A 317 -25.09 -17.42 -9.00
C ASP A 317 -24.53 -17.18 -7.59
N GLU A 318 -24.56 -18.17 -6.70
CA GLU A 318 -24.13 -17.98 -5.32
C GLU A 318 -22.59 -17.88 -5.20
N THR A 319 -22.10 -16.86 -4.50
CA THR A 319 -20.67 -16.56 -4.28
C THR A 319 -19.88 -17.77 -3.76
N GLN A 320 -20.49 -18.63 -2.95
CA GLN A 320 -19.83 -19.82 -2.41
C GLN A 320 -19.33 -20.79 -3.48
N TYR A 321 -19.98 -20.85 -4.65
CA TYR A 321 -19.54 -21.70 -5.75
C TYR A 321 -18.39 -21.07 -6.55
N LEU A 322 -18.35 -19.74 -6.64
CA LEU A 322 -17.18 -19.02 -7.14
C LEU A 322 -15.96 -19.27 -6.24
N LEU A 323 -16.11 -19.14 -4.92
CA LEU A 323 -15.03 -19.44 -3.97
C LEU A 323 -14.58 -20.91 -4.06
N ARG A 324 -15.52 -21.82 -4.31
CA ARG A 324 -15.19 -23.22 -4.56
C ARG A 324 -14.43 -23.40 -5.88
N LEU A 325 -14.77 -22.65 -6.94
CA LEU A 325 -14.05 -22.67 -8.22
C LEU A 325 -12.60 -22.25 -8.03
N ILE A 326 -12.38 -21.11 -7.37
CA ILE A 326 -11.04 -20.60 -7.09
C ILE A 326 -10.22 -21.63 -6.31
N ARG A 327 -10.79 -22.20 -5.24
CA ARG A 327 -10.13 -23.27 -4.47
C ARG A 327 -9.74 -24.43 -5.36
N ASN A 328 -10.65 -24.91 -6.19
CA ASN A 328 -10.39 -26.08 -7.02
C ASN A 328 -9.33 -25.80 -8.08
N MET A 329 -9.41 -24.63 -8.73
CA MET A 329 -8.45 -24.21 -9.74
C MET A 329 -7.05 -24.07 -9.13
N TYR A 330 -6.95 -23.54 -7.90
CA TYR A 330 -5.67 -23.43 -7.21
C TYR A 330 -5.13 -24.79 -6.73
N CYS A 331 -5.94 -25.61 -6.05
CA CYS A 331 -5.49 -26.88 -5.47
C CYS A 331 -5.25 -27.99 -6.49
N HIS A 332 -5.94 -27.95 -7.63
CA HIS A 332 -5.88 -28.97 -8.68
C HIS A 332 -5.40 -28.38 -10.01
N PHE A 333 -4.65 -27.28 -9.98
CA PHE A 333 -4.17 -26.60 -11.18
C PHE A 333 -3.47 -27.55 -12.14
N ASP A 334 -2.60 -28.42 -11.62
CA ASP A 334 -1.83 -29.38 -12.42
C ASP A 334 -2.70 -30.43 -13.13
N GLU A 335 -3.92 -30.69 -12.64
CA GLU A 335 -4.86 -31.66 -13.19
C GLU A 335 -5.74 -31.09 -14.32
N GLU A 336 -5.69 -29.77 -14.54
CA GLU A 336 -6.44 -29.07 -15.57
C GLU A 336 -5.81 -29.21 -16.97
N GLU A 337 -6.63 -28.98 -17.98
CA GLU A 337 -6.22 -28.99 -19.39
C GLU A 337 -5.33 -27.78 -19.73
N ASP A 338 -4.44 -27.94 -20.71
CA ASP A 338 -3.43 -26.92 -21.03
C ASP A 338 -4.04 -25.60 -21.50
N ASP A 339 -5.23 -25.64 -22.14
CA ASP A 339 -5.98 -24.46 -22.54
C ASP A 339 -6.53 -23.68 -21.33
N VAL A 340 -7.02 -24.39 -20.31
CA VAL A 340 -7.47 -23.80 -19.04
C VAL A 340 -6.29 -23.18 -18.30
N LYS A 341 -5.16 -23.89 -18.20
CA LYS A 341 -3.92 -23.40 -17.57
C LYS A 341 -3.40 -22.15 -18.26
N SER A 342 -3.37 -22.16 -19.60
CA SER A 342 -2.96 -21.01 -20.42
C SER A 342 -3.91 -19.82 -20.26
N THR A 343 -5.21 -20.07 -20.08
CA THR A 343 -6.21 -19.00 -19.91
C THR A 343 -6.18 -18.37 -18.53
N VAL A 344 -6.04 -19.19 -17.48
CA VAL A 344 -6.08 -18.73 -16.07
C VAL A 344 -4.71 -18.24 -15.59
N GLY A 345 -3.63 -18.79 -16.13
CA GLY A 345 -2.26 -18.52 -15.69
C GLY A 345 -1.85 -19.34 -14.47
N ALA A 346 -0.54 -19.42 -14.25
CA ALA A 346 0.06 -20.17 -13.17
C ALA A 346 -0.27 -19.57 -11.78
N PRO A 347 -0.58 -20.40 -10.78
CA PRO A 347 -0.75 -19.93 -9.41
C PRO A 347 0.59 -19.55 -8.76
N PRO A 348 0.59 -18.68 -7.74
CA PRO A 348 -0.59 -17.97 -7.20
C PRO A 348 -0.94 -16.69 -7.97
N ASP A 349 0.06 -15.98 -8.51
CA ASP A 349 -0.08 -14.61 -9.02
C ASP A 349 -0.99 -14.48 -10.24
N GLU A 350 -0.73 -15.22 -11.33
CA GLU A 350 -1.50 -15.08 -12.57
C GLU A 350 -2.95 -15.57 -12.38
N LEU A 351 -3.11 -16.70 -11.66
CA LEU A 351 -4.44 -17.22 -11.29
C LEU A 351 -5.24 -16.21 -10.46
N PHE A 352 -4.61 -15.57 -9.47
CA PHE A 352 -5.30 -14.56 -8.67
C PHE A 352 -5.71 -13.37 -9.53
N GLU A 353 -4.82 -12.86 -10.37
CA GLU A 353 -5.10 -11.74 -11.25
C GLU A 353 -6.21 -12.05 -12.27
N TYR A 354 -6.29 -13.29 -12.78
CA TYR A 354 -7.43 -13.74 -13.60
C TYR A 354 -8.78 -13.57 -12.89
N PHE A 355 -8.90 -14.05 -11.64
CA PHE A 355 -10.13 -13.93 -10.88
C PHE A 355 -10.40 -12.49 -10.42
N ARG A 356 -9.36 -11.76 -9.98
CA ARG A 356 -9.46 -10.36 -9.58
C ARG A 356 -9.93 -9.49 -10.74
N ALA A 357 -9.44 -9.70 -11.95
CA ALA A 357 -9.86 -8.95 -13.13
C ALA A 357 -11.35 -9.10 -13.43
N LYS A 358 -11.90 -10.31 -13.29
CA LYS A 358 -13.32 -10.61 -13.54
C LYS A 358 -14.24 -10.23 -12.37
N TYR A 359 -13.72 -10.28 -11.15
CA TYR A 359 -14.47 -10.12 -9.90
C TYR A 359 -13.74 -9.18 -8.93
N PRO A 360 -13.56 -7.88 -9.28
CA PRO A 360 -12.72 -6.95 -8.53
C PRO A 360 -13.16 -6.76 -7.07
N ASP A 361 -14.47 -6.77 -6.81
CA ASP A 361 -15.01 -6.57 -5.45
C ASP A 361 -14.98 -7.84 -4.56
N MET A 362 -14.55 -8.99 -5.10
CA MET A 362 -14.73 -10.27 -4.42
C MET A 362 -13.89 -10.38 -3.16
N LEU A 363 -12.57 -10.16 -3.25
CA LEU A 363 -11.66 -10.32 -2.11
C LEU A 363 -12.08 -9.40 -0.96
N LEU A 364 -12.30 -8.14 -1.30
CA LEU A 364 -12.67 -7.08 -0.37
C LEU A 364 -14.05 -7.34 0.26
N GLY A 365 -15.04 -7.73 -0.55
CA GLY A 365 -16.36 -8.10 -0.07
C GLY A 365 -16.32 -9.26 0.93
N VAL A 366 -15.55 -10.32 0.62
CA VAL A 366 -15.39 -11.47 1.53
C VAL A 366 -14.67 -11.07 2.82
N HIS A 367 -13.62 -10.23 2.72
CA HIS A 367 -12.91 -9.68 3.87
C HIS A 367 -13.83 -8.91 4.82
N ARG A 368 -14.65 -8.00 4.28
CA ARG A 368 -15.66 -7.24 5.07
C ARG A 368 -16.67 -8.15 5.77
N VAL A 369 -17.16 -9.16 5.06
CA VAL A 369 -18.09 -10.13 5.65
C VAL A 369 -17.44 -10.85 6.83
N LEU A 370 -16.20 -11.30 6.68
CA LEU A 370 -15.48 -11.90 7.81
C LEU A 370 -15.30 -10.89 8.94
N GLN A 371 -14.80 -9.68 8.66
CA GLN A 371 -14.54 -8.66 9.67
C GLN A 371 -15.79 -8.30 10.50
N HIS A 372 -16.95 -8.19 9.85
CA HIS A 372 -18.20 -7.82 10.52
C HIS A 372 -18.81 -8.96 11.36
N HIS A 373 -18.59 -10.22 10.97
CA HIS A 373 -19.29 -11.36 11.54
C HIS A 373 -18.41 -12.31 12.36
N PHE A 374 -17.08 -12.26 12.24
CA PHE A 374 -16.17 -13.21 12.86
C PHE A 374 -16.26 -13.22 14.40
N SER A 375 -16.37 -12.04 15.02
CA SER A 375 -16.51 -11.91 16.48
C SER A 375 -17.75 -12.60 17.04
N LYS A 376 -18.79 -12.80 16.22
CA LYS A 376 -20.05 -13.47 16.61
C LYS A 376 -19.94 -15.00 16.57
N ILE A 377 -18.89 -15.54 15.94
CA ILE A 377 -18.76 -16.99 15.67
C ILE A 377 -17.50 -17.61 16.24
N LYS A 378 -16.47 -16.82 16.55
CA LYS A 378 -15.16 -17.29 17.01
C LYS A 378 -15.19 -18.17 18.27
N ASP A 379 -16.14 -17.92 19.15
CA ASP A 379 -16.29 -18.67 20.41
C ASP A 379 -17.21 -19.90 20.23
N VAL A 380 -17.91 -19.99 19.10
CA VAL A 380 -18.95 -21.00 18.83
C VAL A 380 -18.42 -22.09 17.90
N VAL A 381 -17.52 -21.74 17.00
CA VAL A 381 -16.96 -22.67 16.01
C VAL A 381 -15.45 -22.73 16.21
N HIS A 382 -14.95 -23.91 16.57
CA HIS A 382 -13.51 -24.15 16.62
C HIS A 382 -12.93 -24.17 15.21
N PHE A 383 -12.16 -23.14 14.88
CA PHE A 383 -11.45 -23.06 13.62
C PHE A 383 -10.06 -23.67 13.74
N SER A 384 -9.63 -24.39 12.71
CA SER A 384 -8.24 -24.85 12.58
C SER A 384 -7.31 -23.73 12.09
N TYR A 385 -7.85 -22.55 11.80
CA TYR A 385 -7.14 -21.40 11.21
C TYR A 385 -7.34 -20.17 12.07
N SER A 386 -6.28 -19.39 12.27
CA SER A 386 -6.32 -18.11 12.99
C SER A 386 -6.79 -17.00 12.08
N PHE A 387 -8.10 -16.84 11.97
CA PHE A 387 -8.69 -15.76 11.15
C PHE A 387 -8.36 -14.36 11.67
N GLU A 388 -7.95 -14.24 12.94
CA GLU A 388 -7.43 -13.03 13.56
C GLU A 388 -6.17 -12.48 12.87
N LEU A 389 -5.48 -13.28 12.06
CA LEU A 389 -4.35 -12.81 11.26
C LEU A 389 -4.79 -11.99 10.06
N TYR A 390 -6.05 -12.14 9.62
CA TYR A 390 -6.63 -11.42 8.48
C TYR A 390 -7.49 -10.20 8.91
N LEU A 391 -7.73 -10.03 10.21
CA LEU A 391 -8.62 -9.01 10.80
C LEU A 391 -7.86 -8.10 11.76
#